data_AF-A0A7S2FXX3-F1
#
_entry.id   AF-A0A7S2FXX3-F1
#
_cell.length_a   1.000
_cell.length_b   1.000
_cell.length_c   1.000
_cell.angle_alpha   90.00
_cell.angle_beta   90.00
_cell.angle_gamma   90.00
#
_symmetry.space_group_name_H-M   'P 1'
#
loop_
_entity.id
_entity.type
_entity.pdbx_description
1 polymer ?
#
loop_
_entity_poly.entity_id
_entity_poly.type
_entity_poly.pdbx_seq_one_letter_code
_entity_poly.pdbx_strand_id
1 'polypeptide(L)'
;GNPADAPTGGGFSVERIFPNQYAYAALSQSGEIHAWGYPTHGGSDAPSGSGFTTIVATQASFATLTSSRELRAWGQRSHGSNIPSSIAAESGFVAIYANSMAFAALNEAGEIRSWGGYVQVPPPDITLGGFTKIVTGSSCFAALNAIGEIYTWGQSGCGNAPTGAGYRTVVAGETSMAALSASGEIRVWGQPGRGGDGAPEGNGYTDIISSAASFAALTASGEIRVWGNYDGRVTSDSRNGVPTGTGYTFGPGFGGMNRHNLCGQSFGAANGDPHFALPHGGRADFRGEHQQFYNLLSSKSVSLNVMTEVADFELHPANHSRHKLVHGSFITEAHVVARAVDGKIVHVSIYAAKIGSGSQGELNDAVTANIIWANGTVSWPNGTNALTMPSFKLGPKMSKVVGDVALSTEYSSLHALTPEFEIVITPLPLTAKQGWERNVVGVHHRLDVKLKLRVPEDTMAVAPHGIIGQAWDRDGKAIDGEMDAYPKNGEFTTYAMAGGAIEGRPNDYKMASKYATDFKFSRFGLTTASPRDVATLVAAGELNVPKVSMTSKDGFIGATEYNFTNDKLHPDGKHVVFE
;
A
#
# COMPACT_ATOMS: atom_id res chain seq x y z
N GLY A 1 12.43 -11.14 20.66
CA GLY A 1 12.05 -11.47 22.06
C GLY A 1 11.47 -12.87 22.14
N ASN A 2 11.40 -13.45 23.34
CA ASN A 2 10.74 -14.74 23.59
C ASN A 2 9.20 -14.54 23.45
N PRO A 3 8.50 -15.28 22.58
CA PRO A 3 7.05 -15.14 22.41
C PRO A 3 6.22 -15.49 23.66
N ALA A 4 6.84 -16.10 24.68
CA ALA A 4 6.19 -16.46 25.94
C ALA A 4 5.71 -15.27 26.80
N ASP A 5 6.24 -14.06 26.55
CA ASP A 5 5.88 -12.86 27.32
C ASP A 5 4.76 -12.02 26.65
N ALA A 6 4.16 -12.53 25.57
CA ALA A 6 3.02 -11.86 24.95
C ALA A 6 1.80 -11.89 25.89
N PRO A 7 0.96 -10.83 25.92
CA PRO A 7 -0.17 -10.76 26.84
C PRO A 7 -1.15 -11.92 26.64
N THR A 8 -1.38 -12.71 27.69
CA THR A 8 -2.36 -13.80 27.72
C THR A 8 -3.55 -13.41 28.59
N GLY A 9 -4.43 -12.53 28.08
CA GLY A 9 -5.60 -12.05 28.84
C GLY A 9 -6.46 -11.05 28.05
N GLY A 10 -7.79 -11.09 28.22
CA GLY A 10 -8.77 -10.40 27.37
C GLY A 10 -9.06 -8.92 27.69
N GLY A 11 -8.10 -8.17 28.23
CA GLY A 11 -8.28 -6.76 28.63
C GLY A 11 -7.81 -5.73 27.60
N PHE A 12 -7.11 -6.15 26.54
CA PHE A 12 -6.50 -5.24 25.55
C PHE A 12 -6.82 -5.72 24.13
N SER A 13 -7.51 -4.89 23.34
CA SER A 13 -7.84 -5.19 21.94
C SER A 13 -6.74 -4.61 21.03
N VAL A 14 -5.87 -5.48 20.53
CA VAL A 14 -4.73 -5.10 19.67
C VAL A 14 -5.22 -4.72 18.28
N GLU A 15 -4.95 -3.49 17.84
CA GLU A 15 -5.16 -3.05 16.45
C GLU A 15 -3.92 -3.38 15.59
N ARG A 16 -2.72 -3.03 16.09
CA ARG A 16 -1.45 -3.19 15.38
C ARG A 16 -0.32 -3.57 16.32
N ILE A 17 0.65 -4.34 15.82
CA ILE A 17 1.88 -4.72 16.53
C ILE A 17 3.08 -4.18 15.78
N PHE A 18 4.01 -3.57 16.51
CA PHE A 18 5.22 -2.93 16.02
C PHE A 18 6.44 -3.64 16.63
N PRO A 19 7.24 -4.37 15.83
CA PRO A 19 8.44 -5.03 16.32
C PRO A 19 9.68 -4.14 16.21
N ASN A 20 10.55 -4.23 17.22
CA ASN A 20 11.97 -3.96 17.07
C ASN A 20 12.78 -5.28 17.15
N GLN A 21 14.12 -5.24 17.15
CA GLN A 21 14.93 -6.48 17.16
C GLN A 21 14.76 -7.31 18.45
N TYR A 22 14.35 -6.67 19.54
CA TYR A 22 14.39 -7.22 20.90
C TYR A 22 13.03 -7.24 21.61
N ALA A 23 12.08 -6.40 21.21
CA ALA A 23 10.80 -6.16 21.86
C ALA A 23 9.66 -5.88 20.85
N TYR A 24 8.43 -5.87 21.36
CA TYR A 24 7.21 -5.58 20.62
C TYR A 24 6.39 -4.53 21.37
N ALA A 25 5.68 -3.69 20.61
CA ALA A 25 4.67 -2.77 21.12
C ALA A 25 3.35 -2.97 20.36
N ALA A 26 2.25 -3.09 21.07
CA ALA A 26 0.91 -3.13 20.51
C ALA A 26 0.19 -1.81 20.77
N LEU A 27 -0.50 -1.32 19.74
CA LEU A 27 -1.41 -0.19 19.81
C LEU A 27 -2.84 -0.73 19.78
N SER A 28 -3.69 -0.29 20.71
CA SER A 28 -5.12 -0.63 20.72
C SER A 28 -5.95 0.37 19.91
N GLN A 29 -7.21 0.01 19.64
CA GLN A 29 -8.21 0.92 19.06
C GLN A 29 -8.50 2.14 19.96
N SER A 30 -8.39 1.98 21.28
CA SER A 30 -8.51 3.09 22.26
C SER A 30 -7.28 4.00 22.28
N GLY A 31 -6.25 3.69 21.48
CA GLY A 31 -4.99 4.41 21.46
C GLY A 31 -4.14 4.19 22.70
N GLU A 32 -4.24 3.03 23.34
CA GLU A 32 -3.36 2.62 24.45
C GLU A 32 -2.19 1.78 23.92
N ILE A 33 -1.05 1.83 24.62
CA ILE A 33 0.16 1.07 24.23
C ILE A 33 0.44 -0.01 25.26
N HIS A 34 0.67 -1.23 24.78
CA HIS A 34 1.18 -2.34 25.58
C HIS A 34 2.46 -2.88 24.98
N ALA A 35 3.54 -2.99 25.76
CA ALA A 35 4.83 -3.48 25.29
C ALA A 35 5.29 -4.72 26.04
N TRP A 36 6.03 -5.59 25.35
CA TRP A 36 6.61 -6.82 25.90
C TRP A 36 7.91 -7.20 25.18
N GLY A 37 8.67 -8.11 25.78
CA GLY A 37 9.99 -8.52 25.31
C GLY A 37 11.10 -7.92 26.16
N TYR A 38 12.28 -7.64 25.58
CA TYR A 38 13.44 -7.25 26.38
C TYR A 38 13.24 -5.85 27.02
N PRO A 39 13.19 -5.73 28.37
CA PRO A 39 12.73 -4.51 29.04
C PRO A 39 13.48 -3.24 28.60
N THR A 40 14.81 -3.30 28.63
CA THR A 40 15.69 -2.16 28.30
C THR A 40 15.67 -1.75 26.83
N HIS A 41 15.03 -2.54 25.96
CA HIS A 41 14.91 -2.28 24.52
C HIS A 41 13.45 -2.01 24.13
N GLY A 42 12.64 -1.54 25.09
CA GLY A 42 11.26 -1.11 24.85
C GLY A 42 10.22 -2.20 25.13
N GLY A 43 10.61 -3.32 25.73
CA GLY A 43 9.68 -4.33 26.23
C GLY A 43 9.02 -3.97 27.56
N SER A 44 9.45 -2.88 28.20
CA SER A 44 8.81 -2.26 29.37
C SER A 44 8.73 -0.75 29.17
N ASP A 45 8.07 -0.06 30.10
CA ASP A 45 8.05 1.41 30.19
C ASP A 45 7.43 2.12 28.99
N ALA A 46 6.52 1.43 28.28
CA ALA A 46 5.67 2.07 27.30
C ALA A 46 4.86 3.20 27.95
N PRO A 47 4.66 4.33 27.26
CA PRO A 47 3.84 5.43 27.76
C PRO A 47 2.44 4.94 28.18
N SER A 48 2.06 5.25 29.43
CA SER A 48 0.73 4.96 29.96
C SER A 48 -0.29 6.00 29.51
N GLY A 49 -1.55 5.59 29.36
CA GLY A 49 -2.64 6.45 28.91
C GLY A 49 -3.19 6.02 27.55
N SER A 50 -4.07 6.83 26.99
CA SER A 50 -4.74 6.60 25.70
C SER A 50 -4.49 7.76 24.73
N GLY A 51 -4.98 7.63 23.49
CA GLY A 51 -4.82 8.66 22.46
C GLY A 51 -3.49 8.63 21.71
N PHE A 52 -2.74 7.53 21.77
CA PHE A 52 -1.60 7.30 20.88
C PHE A 52 -2.09 6.90 19.49
N THR A 53 -1.47 7.41 18.42
CA THR A 53 -1.97 7.26 17.04
C THR A 53 -1.05 6.43 16.14
N THR A 54 0.24 6.40 16.46
CA THR A 54 1.26 5.67 15.70
C THR A 54 2.38 5.20 16.60
N ILE A 55 3.08 4.14 16.21
CA ILE A 55 4.32 3.70 16.85
C ILE A 55 5.34 3.46 15.73
N VAL A 56 6.55 3.94 15.92
CA VAL A 56 7.69 3.73 15.02
C VAL A 56 8.84 3.15 15.83
N ALA A 57 9.60 2.25 15.24
CA ALA A 57 10.65 1.51 15.92
C ALA A 57 12.03 1.76 15.31
N THR A 58 13.03 2.00 16.15
CA THR A 58 14.45 1.77 15.80
C THR A 58 14.80 0.31 16.09
N GLN A 59 16.08 -0.08 16.02
CA GLN A 59 16.48 -1.46 16.37
C GLN A 59 16.15 -1.83 17.83
N ALA A 60 16.12 -0.85 18.74
CA ALA A 60 16.03 -1.08 20.18
C ALA A 60 15.19 -0.05 20.96
N SER A 61 14.42 0.80 20.28
CA SER A 61 13.51 1.77 20.92
C SER A 61 12.26 1.97 20.09
N PHE A 62 11.27 2.61 20.71
CA PHE A 62 10.05 3.03 20.06
C PHE A 62 9.80 4.52 20.30
N ALA A 63 9.10 5.14 19.35
CA ALA A 63 8.55 6.48 19.48
C ALA A 63 7.09 6.48 19.02
N THR A 64 6.28 7.37 19.58
CA THR A 64 4.85 7.48 19.32
C THR A 64 4.40 8.93 19.27
N LEU A 65 3.32 9.19 18.52
CA LEU A 65 2.57 10.44 18.54
C LEU A 65 1.30 10.28 19.34
N THR A 66 0.99 11.28 20.16
CA THR A 66 -0.34 11.45 20.75
C THR A 66 -1.32 12.08 19.75
N SER A 67 -2.61 12.04 20.05
CA SER A 67 -3.67 12.77 19.35
C SER A 67 -3.50 14.28 19.44
N SER A 68 -2.83 14.77 20.50
CA SER A 68 -2.39 16.16 20.65
C SER A 68 -1.10 16.49 19.89
N ARG A 69 -0.57 15.55 19.08
CA ARG A 69 0.64 15.72 18.26
C ARG A 69 1.91 15.98 19.04
N GLU A 70 2.02 15.37 20.21
CA GLU A 70 3.22 15.37 21.02
C GLU A 70 3.99 14.06 20.85
N LEU A 71 5.30 14.12 21.05
CA LEU A 71 6.17 12.96 20.96
C LEU A 71 6.32 12.27 22.32
N ARG A 72 6.35 10.94 22.32
CA ARG A 72 6.84 10.12 23.43
C ARG A 72 7.79 9.05 22.87
N ALA A 73 8.79 8.65 23.64
CA ALA A 73 9.71 7.58 23.25
C ALA A 73 10.10 6.72 24.47
N TRP A 74 10.44 5.46 24.22
CA TRP A 74 10.87 4.51 25.25
C TRP A 74 11.79 3.42 24.68
N GLY A 75 12.51 2.71 25.55
CA GLY A 75 13.50 1.70 25.20
C GLY A 75 14.96 2.13 25.45
N GLN A 76 15.88 1.71 24.60
CA GLN A 76 17.32 1.92 24.83
C GLN A 76 17.78 3.36 24.52
N ARG A 77 18.49 4.00 25.47
CA ARG A 77 18.93 5.40 25.35
C ARG A 77 19.75 5.70 24.09
N SER A 78 20.65 4.81 23.69
CA SER A 78 21.47 4.95 22.48
C SER A 78 20.68 4.85 21.18
N HIS A 79 19.41 4.45 21.24
CA HIS A 79 18.53 4.22 20.08
C HIS A 79 17.31 5.15 20.06
N GLY A 80 17.38 6.27 20.80
CA GLY A 80 16.38 7.34 20.72
C GLY A 80 15.24 7.26 21.72
N SER A 81 15.38 6.49 22.80
CA SER A 81 14.34 6.45 23.85
C SER A 81 14.18 7.74 24.65
N ASN A 82 15.16 8.63 24.64
CA ASN A 82 15.08 9.93 25.33
C ASN A 82 14.97 11.05 24.29
N ILE A 83 13.81 11.72 24.29
CA ILE A 83 13.56 12.92 23.48
C ILE A 83 14.15 14.12 24.24
N PRO A 84 15.04 14.92 23.62
CA PRO A 84 15.54 16.16 24.22
C PRO A 84 14.40 17.06 24.69
N SER A 85 14.55 17.72 25.83
CA SER A 85 13.48 18.55 26.42
C SER A 85 13.00 19.68 25.51
N SER A 86 13.88 20.23 24.67
CA SER A 86 13.51 21.22 23.64
C SER A 86 12.52 20.66 22.64
N ILE A 87 12.68 19.41 22.20
CA ILE A 87 11.79 18.72 21.26
C ILE A 87 10.54 18.18 21.97
N ALA A 88 10.69 17.66 23.20
CA ALA A 88 9.59 17.08 23.95
C ALA A 88 8.53 18.10 24.39
N ALA A 89 8.91 19.38 24.49
CA ALA A 89 8.00 20.49 24.79
C ALA A 89 7.24 20.99 23.54
N GLU A 90 7.63 20.56 22.34
CA GLU A 90 6.96 20.92 21.10
C GLU A 90 5.75 20.02 20.84
N SER A 91 4.79 20.56 20.09
CA SER A 91 3.63 19.84 19.57
C SER A 91 3.43 20.19 18.10
N GLY A 92 2.47 19.54 17.43
CA GLY A 92 2.20 19.78 16.00
C GLY A 92 2.95 18.86 15.05
N PHE A 93 3.64 17.84 15.57
CA PHE A 93 4.25 16.78 14.75
C PHE A 93 3.18 15.91 14.10
N VAL A 94 3.36 15.59 12.82
CA VAL A 94 2.41 14.81 12.01
C VAL A 94 2.96 13.46 11.58
N ALA A 95 4.29 13.28 11.61
CA ALA A 95 4.92 12.00 11.27
C ALA A 95 6.20 11.78 12.09
N ILE A 96 6.52 10.50 12.32
CA ILE A 96 7.80 10.04 12.87
C ILE A 96 8.42 9.08 11.85
N TYR A 97 9.73 9.20 11.67
CA TYR A 97 10.57 8.34 10.86
C TYR A 97 11.67 7.77 11.73
N ALA A 98 12.12 6.55 11.45
CA ALA A 98 13.22 5.93 12.17
C ALA A 98 14.25 5.35 11.23
N ASN A 99 15.52 5.48 11.61
CA ASN A 99 16.60 4.64 11.10
C ASN A 99 16.97 3.58 12.16
N SER A 100 18.13 2.94 12.04
CA SER A 100 18.54 1.91 13.00
C SER A 100 18.65 2.39 14.44
N MET A 101 18.98 3.67 14.69
CA MET A 101 19.35 4.18 16.01
C MET A 101 18.76 5.55 16.38
N ALA A 102 18.08 6.21 15.45
CA ALA A 102 17.57 7.56 15.62
C ALA A 102 16.17 7.72 15.02
N PHE A 103 15.49 8.77 15.47
CA PHE A 103 14.20 9.19 14.98
C PHE A 103 14.28 10.61 14.39
N ALA A 104 13.36 10.90 13.48
CA ALA A 104 13.07 12.23 13.00
C ALA A 104 11.55 12.44 12.99
N ALA A 105 11.08 13.60 13.45
CA ALA A 105 9.69 14.00 13.42
C ALA A 105 9.51 15.20 12.51
N LEU A 106 8.45 15.17 11.70
CA LEU A 106 8.05 16.23 10.78
C LEU A 106 6.79 16.90 11.32
N ASN A 107 6.74 18.24 11.35
CA ASN A 107 5.53 18.99 11.70
C ASN A 107 4.78 19.52 10.48
N GLU A 108 3.60 20.12 10.68
CA GLU A 108 2.78 20.69 9.59
C GLU A 108 3.45 21.80 8.79
N ALA A 109 4.33 22.57 9.42
CA ALA A 109 5.10 23.61 8.75
C ALA A 109 6.24 23.02 7.88
N GLY A 110 6.39 21.68 7.87
CA GLY A 110 7.48 21.00 7.20
C GLY A 110 8.81 21.19 7.89
N GLU A 111 8.83 21.50 9.20
CA GLU A 111 10.05 21.54 10.01
C GLU A 111 10.36 20.16 10.59
N ILE A 112 11.65 19.89 10.79
CA ILE A 112 12.14 18.58 11.23
C ILE A 112 12.83 18.71 12.58
N ARG A 113 12.51 17.80 13.49
CA ARG A 113 13.26 17.57 14.74
C ARG A 113 13.81 16.15 14.72
N SER A 114 15.06 15.95 15.11
CA SER A 114 15.67 14.62 15.14
C SER A 114 16.37 14.35 16.47
N TRP A 115 16.37 13.08 16.89
CA TRP A 115 16.97 12.65 18.16
C TRP A 115 17.40 11.18 18.10
N GLY A 116 18.25 10.77 19.06
CA GLY A 116 18.77 9.41 19.15
C GLY A 116 20.23 9.28 18.73
N GLY A 117 20.66 8.04 18.43
CA GLY A 117 22.05 7.69 18.17
C GLY A 117 22.60 8.27 16.87
N TYR A 118 23.83 8.78 16.91
CA TYR A 118 24.56 9.33 15.77
C TYR A 118 23.84 10.45 14.99
N VAL A 119 22.85 11.10 15.61
CA VAL A 119 22.39 12.41 15.15
C VAL A 119 23.52 13.38 15.47
N GLN A 120 24.44 13.60 14.52
CA GLN A 120 25.40 14.70 14.63
C GLN A 120 24.59 15.99 14.60
N VAL A 121 24.20 16.45 15.79
CA VAL A 121 23.62 17.78 15.98
C VAL A 121 24.76 18.78 15.82
N PRO A 122 24.53 19.89 15.10
CA PRO A 122 23.26 20.28 14.51
C PRO A 122 23.31 20.10 12.98
N PRO A 123 22.36 19.39 12.31
CA PRO A 123 21.63 20.18 11.34
C PRO A 123 21.04 21.34 12.17
N PRO A 124 21.23 22.62 11.81
CA PRO A 124 20.54 23.70 12.49
C PRO A 124 19.08 23.28 12.64
N ASP A 125 18.39 23.73 13.69
CA ASP A 125 16.94 23.76 13.63
C ASP A 125 16.59 24.20 12.22
N ILE A 126 16.15 23.27 11.36
CA ILE A 126 15.84 23.63 10.00
C ILE A 126 14.46 24.24 10.16
N THR A 127 14.47 25.49 10.61
CA THR A 127 13.38 26.45 10.48
C THR A 127 13.18 26.80 9.00
N LEU A 128 13.94 26.18 8.07
CA LEU A 128 13.49 26.01 6.69
C LEU A 128 12.34 24.99 6.72
N GLY A 129 11.15 25.48 7.01
CA GLY A 129 9.92 24.75 6.78
C GLY A 129 9.76 24.41 5.29
N GLY A 130 8.75 23.61 4.98
CA GLY A 130 8.42 23.20 3.61
C GLY A 130 9.04 21.88 3.16
N PHE A 131 9.66 21.10 4.07
CA PHE A 131 9.92 19.69 3.78
C PHE A 131 8.62 18.91 3.68
N THR A 132 8.52 18.08 2.66
CA THR A 132 7.32 17.27 2.37
C THR A 132 7.57 15.80 2.62
N LYS A 133 8.84 15.36 2.69
CA LYS A 133 9.21 13.95 2.81
C LYS A 133 10.53 13.76 3.54
N ILE A 134 10.61 12.71 4.36
CA ILE A 134 11.86 12.17 4.90
C ILE A 134 12.09 10.75 4.36
N VAL A 135 13.32 10.45 3.96
CA VAL A 135 13.80 9.14 3.49
C VAL A 135 14.87 8.64 4.46
N THR A 136 14.77 7.37 4.85
CA THR A 136 15.60 6.74 5.90
C THR A 136 16.54 5.69 5.32
N GLY A 137 17.84 5.87 5.49
CA GLY A 137 18.85 4.81 5.34
C GLY A 137 19.11 4.09 6.67
N SER A 138 20.14 3.23 6.76
CA SER A 138 20.43 2.49 7.99
C SER A 138 20.82 3.41 9.15
N SER A 139 21.64 4.44 8.89
CA SER A 139 22.07 5.43 9.90
C SER A 139 22.03 6.88 9.37
N CYS A 140 21.33 7.09 8.26
CA CYS A 140 21.21 8.37 7.58
C CYS A 140 19.75 8.75 7.38
N PHE A 141 19.49 10.05 7.31
CA PHE A 141 18.24 10.63 6.86
C PHE A 141 18.49 11.57 5.68
N ALA A 142 17.49 11.68 4.81
CA ALA A 142 17.37 12.72 3.81
C ALA A 142 15.98 13.34 3.89
N ALA A 143 15.86 14.65 3.71
CA ALA A 143 14.59 15.35 3.57
C ALA A 143 14.53 16.02 2.20
N LEU A 144 13.35 16.00 1.60
CA LEU A 144 13.05 16.64 0.31
C LEU A 144 11.97 17.70 0.54
N ASN A 145 12.17 18.91 0.02
CA ASN A 145 11.18 19.98 0.07
C ASN A 145 10.39 20.12 -1.25
N ALA A 146 9.37 20.98 -1.26
CA ALA A 146 8.45 21.14 -2.38
C ALA A 146 9.12 21.63 -3.69
N ILE A 147 10.23 22.37 -3.58
CA ILE A 147 10.99 22.82 -4.75
C ILE A 147 12.07 21.81 -5.16
N GLY A 148 12.22 20.70 -4.42
CA GLY A 148 13.13 19.63 -4.74
C GLY A 148 14.55 19.83 -4.23
N GLU A 149 14.77 20.56 -3.15
CA GLU A 149 16.05 20.60 -2.44
C GLU A 149 16.17 19.44 -1.46
N ILE A 150 17.39 18.91 -1.31
CA ILE A 150 17.69 17.76 -0.48
C ILE A 150 18.59 18.16 0.68
N TYR A 151 18.21 17.74 1.89
CA TYR A 151 18.97 17.95 3.11
C TYR A 151 19.24 16.62 3.77
N THR A 152 20.48 16.34 4.16
CA THR A 152 20.83 15.05 4.79
C THR A 152 21.53 15.23 6.13
N TRP A 153 21.29 14.27 7.02
CA TRP A 153 21.90 14.22 8.35
C TRP A 153 21.99 12.78 8.86
N GLY A 154 22.68 12.57 9.97
CA GLY A 154 22.91 11.26 10.56
C GLY A 154 24.39 11.02 10.86
N GLN A 155 24.83 9.75 10.75
CA GLN A 155 26.22 9.37 11.00
C GLN A 155 27.21 10.07 10.05
N SER A 156 28.48 10.16 10.47
CA SER A 156 29.57 10.64 9.63
C SER A 156 29.57 9.94 8.26
N GLY A 157 29.40 10.73 7.18
CA GLY A 157 29.29 10.23 5.81
C GLY A 157 27.92 10.41 5.15
N CYS A 158 26.87 10.74 5.91
CA CYS A 158 25.53 11.02 5.35
C CYS A 158 25.43 12.39 4.64
N GLY A 159 26.33 13.34 4.94
CA GLY A 159 26.18 14.79 4.68
C GLY A 159 26.58 15.33 3.31
N ASN A 160 26.70 14.49 2.28
CA ASN A 160 27.18 14.92 0.95
C ASN A 160 26.09 14.89 -0.13
N ALA A 161 24.86 15.25 0.24
CA ALA A 161 23.77 15.36 -0.71
C ALA A 161 24.08 16.37 -1.84
N PRO A 162 23.51 16.18 -3.04
CA PRO A 162 23.63 17.19 -4.10
C PRO A 162 23.04 18.53 -3.65
N THR A 163 23.66 19.62 -4.10
CA THR A 163 23.16 20.98 -3.87
C THR A 163 22.22 21.40 -4.99
N GLY A 164 21.27 22.29 -4.69
CA GLY A 164 20.29 22.80 -5.64
C GLY A 164 18.91 22.16 -5.52
N ALA A 165 17.98 22.68 -6.32
CA ALA A 165 16.56 22.31 -6.34
C ALA A 165 16.20 21.46 -7.58
N GLY A 166 14.96 20.99 -7.66
CA GLY A 166 14.45 20.24 -8.81
C GLY A 166 14.62 18.71 -8.72
N TYR A 167 15.01 18.18 -7.56
CA TYR A 167 14.89 16.76 -7.26
C TYR A 167 13.44 16.37 -6.94
N ARG A 168 12.97 15.24 -7.47
CA ARG A 168 11.61 14.75 -7.22
C ARG A 168 11.58 13.46 -6.42
N THR A 169 12.67 12.68 -6.44
CA THR A 169 12.74 11.39 -5.77
C THR A 169 14.08 11.25 -5.06
N VAL A 170 14.06 10.68 -3.86
CA VAL A 170 15.24 10.20 -3.14
C VAL A 170 14.96 8.77 -2.71
N VAL A 171 15.92 7.86 -2.96
CA VAL A 171 15.89 6.47 -2.50
C VAL A 171 17.13 6.18 -1.67
N ALA A 172 17.01 5.29 -0.69
CA ALA A 172 18.08 4.95 0.23
C ALA A 172 18.45 3.47 0.14
N GLY A 173 19.75 3.19 0.13
CA GLY A 173 20.32 1.92 0.57
C GLY A 173 20.68 1.97 2.06
N GLU A 174 21.44 0.99 2.55
CA GLU A 174 21.89 0.97 3.95
C GLU A 174 22.83 2.13 4.26
N THR A 175 23.79 2.40 3.37
CA THR A 175 24.93 3.31 3.61
C THR A 175 25.10 4.37 2.51
N SER A 176 24.14 4.46 1.59
CA SER A 176 24.19 5.27 0.38
C SER A 176 22.79 5.69 -0.03
N MET A 177 22.70 6.76 -0.80
CA MET A 177 21.44 7.32 -1.27
C MET A 177 21.59 7.85 -2.69
N ALA A 178 20.47 7.89 -3.41
CA ALA A 178 20.38 8.39 -4.77
C ALA A 178 19.18 9.33 -4.91
N ALA A 179 19.35 10.40 -5.67
CA ALA A 179 18.31 11.36 -6.01
C ALA A 179 18.10 11.43 -7.52
N LEU A 180 16.84 11.58 -7.92
CA LEU A 180 16.41 11.76 -9.30
C LEU A 180 15.81 13.15 -9.48
N SER A 181 16.35 13.89 -10.45
CA SER A 181 15.82 15.21 -10.82
C SER A 181 14.61 15.14 -11.73
N ALA A 182 13.88 16.25 -11.86
CA ALA A 182 12.80 16.41 -12.82
C ALA A 182 13.27 16.29 -14.28
N SER A 183 14.55 16.60 -14.57
CA SER A 183 15.16 16.37 -15.90
C SER A 183 15.61 14.92 -16.12
N GLY A 184 15.46 14.08 -15.10
CA GLY A 184 15.92 12.69 -15.12
C GLY A 184 17.43 12.55 -14.93
N GLU A 185 18.08 13.47 -14.23
CA GLU A 185 19.49 13.37 -13.80
C GLU A 185 19.57 12.59 -12.49
N ILE A 186 20.59 11.75 -12.32
CA ILE A 186 20.83 10.99 -11.08
C ILE A 186 22.04 11.53 -10.35
N ARG A 187 21.90 11.78 -9.05
CA ARG A 187 23.00 12.12 -8.13
C ARG A 187 23.03 11.14 -6.97
N VAL A 188 24.23 10.73 -6.58
CA VAL A 188 24.45 9.77 -5.50
C VAL A 188 25.41 10.29 -4.46
N TRP A 189 25.25 9.80 -3.24
CA TRP A 189 26.14 10.10 -2.12
C TRP A 189 26.12 8.96 -1.10
N GLY A 190 27.07 9.01 -0.16
CA GLY A 190 27.28 7.98 0.85
C GLY A 190 28.49 7.11 0.52
N GLN A 191 28.49 5.85 0.95
CA GLN A 191 29.67 4.99 0.89
C GLN A 191 30.06 4.63 -0.57
N PRO A 192 31.30 4.96 -1.01
CA PRO A 192 31.84 4.52 -2.30
C PRO A 192 31.86 3.00 -2.41
N GLY A 193 31.57 2.46 -3.59
CA GLY A 193 31.44 1.03 -3.86
C GLY A 193 30.12 0.41 -3.41
N ARG A 194 29.33 1.06 -2.53
CA ARG A 194 27.99 0.63 -2.11
C ARG A 194 26.89 1.50 -2.68
N GLY A 195 27.14 2.09 -3.84
CA GLY A 195 26.19 2.91 -4.58
C GLY A 195 26.19 4.39 -4.21
N GLY A 196 27.11 4.83 -3.34
CA GLY A 196 27.40 6.25 -3.11
C GLY A 196 28.24 6.90 -4.21
N ASP A 197 28.68 6.13 -5.20
CA ASP A 197 29.43 6.53 -6.39
C ASP A 197 29.00 5.69 -7.61
N GLY A 198 29.51 6.04 -8.80
CA GLY A 198 29.32 5.23 -10.00
C GLY A 198 27.90 5.22 -10.58
N ALA A 199 27.06 6.19 -10.21
CA ALA A 199 25.76 6.40 -10.85
C ALA A 199 25.93 6.66 -12.35
N PRO A 200 24.97 6.24 -13.19
CA PRO A 200 25.07 6.45 -14.62
C PRO A 200 24.92 7.93 -14.96
N GLU A 201 25.76 8.41 -15.87
CA GLU A 201 25.73 9.80 -16.33
C GLU A 201 24.54 10.06 -17.28
N GLY A 202 24.17 11.33 -17.43
CA GLY A 202 23.15 11.81 -18.36
C GLY A 202 21.78 12.07 -17.72
N ASN A 203 20.81 12.33 -18.60
CA ASN A 203 19.42 12.69 -18.29
C ASN A 203 18.43 11.69 -18.90
N GLY A 204 17.15 11.83 -18.58
CA GLY A 204 16.08 11.00 -19.15
C GLY A 204 15.79 9.70 -18.39
N TYR A 205 16.33 9.56 -17.17
CA TYR A 205 15.89 8.54 -16.23
C TYR A 205 14.51 8.91 -15.68
N THR A 206 13.60 7.95 -15.72
CA THR A 206 12.20 8.09 -15.28
C THR A 206 11.97 7.45 -13.93
N ASP A 207 12.86 6.60 -13.45
CA ASP A 207 12.72 5.97 -12.15
C ASP A 207 14.06 5.51 -11.56
N ILE A 208 14.14 5.42 -10.23
CA ILE A 208 15.27 4.87 -9.49
C ILE A 208 14.78 3.98 -8.34
N ILE A 209 15.43 2.83 -8.16
CA ILE A 209 15.18 1.89 -7.06
C ILE A 209 16.49 1.52 -6.37
N SER A 210 16.40 1.05 -5.12
CA SER A 210 17.54 0.67 -4.29
C SER A 210 17.38 -0.69 -3.61
N SER A 211 18.49 -1.38 -3.38
CA SER A 211 18.65 -2.47 -2.42
C SER A 211 19.52 -2.00 -1.24
N ALA A 212 20.00 -2.92 -0.41
CA ALA A 212 20.89 -2.59 0.71
C ALA A 212 22.19 -1.89 0.26
N ALA A 213 22.77 -2.27 -0.88
CA ALA A 213 24.06 -1.75 -1.35
C ALA A 213 24.15 -1.52 -2.87
N SER A 214 23.04 -1.70 -3.59
CA SER A 214 22.97 -1.54 -5.05
C SER A 214 21.76 -0.71 -5.45
N PHE A 215 21.81 -0.15 -6.64
CA PHE A 215 20.75 0.69 -7.19
C PHE A 215 20.53 0.39 -8.66
N ALA A 216 19.34 0.70 -9.14
CA ALA A 216 19.01 0.64 -10.55
C ALA A 216 18.23 1.88 -10.98
N ALA A 217 18.47 2.34 -12.20
CA ALA A 217 17.77 3.43 -12.86
C ALA A 217 17.12 2.96 -14.15
N LEU A 218 15.94 3.51 -14.45
CA LEU A 218 15.17 3.21 -15.65
C LEU A 218 15.10 4.44 -16.54
N THR A 219 15.33 4.29 -17.84
CA THR A 219 15.12 5.37 -18.82
C THR A 219 13.68 5.38 -19.35
N ALA A 220 13.28 6.47 -20.04
CA ALA A 220 11.99 6.53 -20.73
C ALA A 220 11.81 5.47 -21.83
N SER A 221 12.90 5.01 -22.44
CA SER A 221 12.88 3.89 -23.39
C SER A 221 12.82 2.53 -22.69
N GLY A 222 12.86 2.49 -21.36
CA GLY A 222 12.88 1.28 -20.55
C GLY A 222 14.24 0.59 -20.57
N GLU A 223 15.36 1.31 -20.67
CA GLU A 223 16.71 0.75 -20.47
C GLU A 223 17.06 0.77 -18.97
N ILE A 224 17.73 -0.27 -18.46
CA ILE A 224 18.15 -0.35 -17.07
C ILE A 224 19.65 -0.13 -16.93
N ARG A 225 20.03 0.78 -16.02
CA ARG A 225 21.41 1.01 -15.59
C ARG A 225 21.53 0.70 -14.11
N VAL A 226 22.60 0.01 -13.71
CA VAL A 226 22.82 -0.41 -12.32
C VAL A 226 24.16 0.09 -11.80
N TRP A 227 24.23 0.29 -10.49
CA TRP A 227 25.48 0.60 -9.79
C TRP A 227 25.43 0.16 -8.33
N GLY A 228 26.57 0.22 -7.64
CA GLY A 228 26.73 -0.28 -6.27
C GLY A 228 27.00 -1.78 -6.17
N ASN A 229 27.67 -2.20 -5.08
CA ASN A 229 28.23 -3.53 -4.94
C ASN A 229 28.37 -3.96 -3.46
N TYR A 230 27.80 -5.10 -3.08
CA TYR A 230 28.05 -5.70 -1.76
C TYR A 230 29.27 -6.65 -1.76
N ASP A 231 29.74 -7.14 -2.93
CA ASP A 231 30.60 -8.34 -2.95
C ASP A 231 31.46 -8.55 -4.23
N GLY A 232 31.89 -7.49 -4.91
CA GLY A 232 32.76 -7.59 -6.10
C GLY A 232 32.07 -8.04 -7.41
N ARG A 233 30.73 -8.14 -7.46
CA ARG A 233 30.00 -8.69 -8.63
C ARG A 233 29.45 -7.67 -9.63
N VAL A 234 29.44 -6.37 -9.30
CA VAL A 234 29.01 -5.33 -10.25
C VAL A 234 29.99 -4.15 -10.21
N THR A 235 30.92 -4.11 -11.17
CA THR A 235 31.52 -2.87 -11.65
C THR A 235 30.71 -2.38 -12.86
N SER A 236 30.87 -1.11 -13.25
CA SER A 236 30.22 -0.51 -14.42
C SER A 236 30.40 -1.28 -15.75
N ASP A 237 31.27 -2.30 -15.78
CA ASP A 237 31.53 -3.15 -16.94
C ASP A 237 31.24 -4.65 -16.73
N SER A 238 30.91 -5.12 -15.52
CA SER A 238 30.59 -6.54 -15.29
C SER A 238 29.10 -6.81 -15.51
N ARG A 239 28.72 -6.83 -16.80
CA ARG A 239 27.38 -7.10 -17.37
C ARG A 239 26.80 -8.49 -17.09
N ASN A 240 27.25 -9.21 -16.07
CA ASN A 240 26.76 -10.55 -15.78
C ASN A 240 25.41 -10.48 -15.05
N GLY A 241 24.33 -10.62 -15.82
CA GLY A 241 22.96 -10.72 -15.29
C GLY A 241 22.12 -9.45 -15.38
N VAL A 242 22.71 -8.30 -15.71
CA VAL A 242 21.96 -7.06 -16.03
C VAL A 242 21.42 -7.18 -17.45
N PRO A 243 20.10 -7.20 -17.64
CA PRO A 243 19.54 -7.42 -18.96
C PRO A 243 19.81 -6.24 -19.89
N THR A 244 20.25 -6.54 -21.10
CA THR A 244 20.62 -5.57 -22.13
C THR A 244 19.46 -5.30 -23.08
N GLY A 245 19.04 -4.04 -23.25
CA GLY A 245 17.97 -3.64 -24.20
C GLY A 245 17.07 -2.51 -23.67
N THR A 246 15.95 -2.28 -24.38
CA THR A 246 14.91 -1.29 -24.05
C THR A 246 13.56 -1.99 -23.80
N GLY A 247 12.59 -1.29 -23.21
CA GLY A 247 11.24 -1.82 -22.94
C GLY A 247 11.10 -2.53 -21.59
N TYR A 248 12.12 -2.46 -20.72
CA TYR A 248 12.01 -2.89 -19.35
C TYR A 248 11.16 -1.92 -18.53
N THR A 249 10.59 -2.43 -17.46
CA THR A 249 9.98 -1.63 -16.40
C THR A 249 10.53 -2.13 -15.08
N PHE A 250 10.67 -1.25 -14.08
CA PHE A 250 10.85 -1.73 -12.71
C PHE A 250 9.56 -2.37 -12.27
N GLY A 251 9.57 -3.69 -12.39
CA GLY A 251 8.54 -4.55 -11.91
C GLY A 251 8.55 -4.45 -10.40
N PRO A 252 7.40 -4.21 -9.77
CA PRO A 252 7.56 -3.88 -8.39
C PRO A 252 7.93 -5.13 -7.55
N GLY A 253 8.97 -5.02 -6.74
CA GLY A 253 9.43 -6.08 -5.84
C GLY A 253 10.72 -5.64 -5.17
N PHE A 254 10.66 -5.42 -3.86
CA PHE A 254 11.82 -5.20 -2.99
C PHE A 254 12.79 -4.08 -3.37
N GLY A 255 12.33 -2.84 -3.23
CA GLY A 255 13.22 -1.75 -2.82
C GLY A 255 13.57 -1.92 -1.34
N GLY A 256 14.79 -2.33 -1.02
CA GLY A 256 15.40 -2.38 0.32
C GLY A 256 14.55 -2.92 1.50
N MET A 257 14.68 -4.22 1.83
CA MET A 257 14.33 -4.71 3.16
C MET A 257 15.26 -4.10 4.23
N ASN A 258 14.89 -2.93 4.76
CA ASN A 258 15.24 -2.60 6.14
C ASN A 258 14.13 -3.17 7.04
N ARG A 259 14.49 -4.03 7.98
CA ARG A 259 13.55 -4.76 8.87
C ARG A 259 12.75 -3.90 9.84
N HIS A 260 12.67 -2.58 9.66
CA HIS A 260 11.88 -1.68 10.49
C HIS A 260 11.36 -0.51 9.64
N ASN A 261 10.06 -0.52 9.31
CA ASN A 261 9.15 0.63 9.04
C ASN A 261 7.99 0.21 8.12
N LEU A 262 6.84 -0.13 8.71
CA LEU A 262 5.54 -0.13 8.04
C LEU A 262 4.87 1.22 8.31
N CYS A 263 5.01 2.17 7.39
CA CYS A 263 4.17 3.38 7.36
C CYS A 263 4.00 3.86 5.92
N GLY A 264 2.75 4.03 5.46
CA GLY A 264 2.41 4.92 4.33
C GLY A 264 2.07 4.32 2.95
N GLN A 265 1.54 3.10 2.84
CA GLN A 265 1.04 2.58 1.56
C GLN A 265 -0.48 2.90 1.39
N SER A 266 -0.84 3.86 0.53
CA SER A 266 -2.19 4.16 -0.02
C SER A 266 -2.72 3.14 -1.06
N PHE A 267 -3.04 1.93 -0.60
CA PHE A 267 -3.72 0.91 -1.42
C PHE A 267 -5.17 0.78 -0.99
N GLY A 268 -6.03 0.44 -1.93
CA GLY A 268 -7.36 -0.05 -1.65
C GLY A 268 -7.35 -1.59 -1.59
N ALA A 269 -8.13 -2.19 -0.71
CA ALA A 269 -8.32 -3.64 -0.70
C ALA A 269 -9.68 -4.04 -0.14
N ALA A 270 -10.12 -5.24 -0.50
CA ALA A 270 -11.25 -5.95 0.08
C ALA A 270 -10.83 -7.40 0.34
N ASN A 271 -10.90 -7.87 1.58
CA ASN A 271 -10.48 -9.23 1.94
C ASN A 271 -11.45 -9.85 2.97
N GLY A 272 -11.48 -11.19 3.03
CA GLY A 272 -12.30 -11.89 4.03
C GLY A 272 -13.80 -11.77 3.76
N ASP A 273 -14.62 -11.86 4.81
CA ASP A 273 -15.97 -11.30 4.79
C ASP A 273 -15.83 -9.77 4.70
N PRO A 274 -16.32 -9.10 3.64
CA PRO A 274 -15.51 -8.09 3.00
C PRO A 274 -15.13 -6.91 3.91
N HIS A 275 -13.90 -6.96 4.41
CA HIS A 275 -13.26 -5.88 5.15
C HIS A 275 -12.47 -5.05 4.16
N PHE A 276 -12.83 -3.78 4.06
CA PHE A 276 -12.17 -2.82 3.17
C PHE A 276 -11.04 -2.10 3.89
N ALA A 277 -9.87 -2.15 3.28
CA ALA A 277 -8.83 -1.16 3.51
C ALA A 277 -8.99 -0.08 2.44
N LEU A 278 -9.25 1.15 2.86
CA LEU A 278 -9.38 2.28 1.97
C LEU A 278 -8.01 2.97 1.81
N PRO A 279 -7.78 3.62 0.65
CA PRO A 279 -6.68 4.56 0.46
C PRO A 279 -6.41 5.44 1.67
N HIS A 280 -5.13 5.80 1.85
CA HIS A 280 -4.64 6.64 2.95
C HIS A 280 -4.84 6.07 4.37
N GLY A 281 -5.37 4.84 4.51
CA GLY A 281 -5.45 4.11 5.78
C GLY A 281 -6.84 4.11 6.42
N GLY A 282 -7.88 4.52 5.68
CA GLY A 282 -9.27 4.36 6.11
C GLY A 282 -9.69 2.89 6.13
N ARG A 283 -10.75 2.56 6.87
CA ARG A 283 -11.32 1.21 6.95
C ARG A 283 -12.83 1.23 6.91
N ALA A 284 -13.43 0.20 6.35
CA ALA A 284 -14.87 0.02 6.36
C ALA A 284 -15.20 -1.46 6.18
N ASP A 285 -16.33 -1.92 6.71
CA ASP A 285 -16.82 -3.26 6.45
C ASP A 285 -17.99 -3.21 5.47
N PHE A 286 -18.13 -4.27 4.67
CA PHE A 286 -19.12 -4.31 3.62
C PHE A 286 -19.71 -5.71 3.47
N ARG A 287 -20.95 -5.89 3.92
CA ARG A 287 -21.70 -7.12 3.72
C ARG A 287 -22.09 -7.30 2.25
N GLY A 288 -22.64 -6.28 1.62
CA GLY A 288 -23.32 -6.45 0.34
C GLY A 288 -24.62 -7.26 0.46
N GLU A 289 -25.37 -7.31 -0.64
CA GLU A 289 -26.58 -8.12 -0.75
C GLU A 289 -26.28 -9.40 -1.54
N HIS A 290 -27.00 -10.48 -1.26
CA HIS A 290 -26.80 -11.75 -1.96
C HIS A 290 -27.04 -11.59 -3.47
N GLN A 291 -26.05 -12.01 -4.26
CA GLN A 291 -26.05 -11.96 -5.73
C GLN A 291 -26.23 -10.56 -6.33
N GLN A 292 -25.87 -9.53 -5.57
CA GLN A 292 -25.90 -8.15 -6.05
C GLN A 292 -24.51 -7.68 -6.48
N PHE A 293 -24.46 -6.97 -7.62
CA PHE A 293 -23.23 -6.32 -8.08
C PHE A 293 -23.08 -4.93 -7.49
N TYR A 294 -21.85 -4.61 -7.07
CA TYR A 294 -21.45 -3.28 -6.59
C TYR A 294 -20.18 -2.80 -7.30
N ASN A 295 -20.08 -1.50 -7.56
CA ASN A 295 -18.88 -0.90 -8.12
C ASN A 295 -17.87 -0.55 -7.02
N LEU A 296 -16.68 -1.14 -7.07
CA LEU A 296 -15.59 -0.83 -6.15
C LEU A 296 -14.67 0.28 -6.67
N LEU A 297 -14.52 0.37 -7.99
CA LEU A 297 -13.67 1.36 -8.66
C LEU A 297 -14.33 1.80 -9.97
N SER A 298 -14.41 3.11 -10.19
CA SER A 298 -14.76 3.73 -11.47
C SER A 298 -13.77 4.86 -11.73
N SER A 299 -13.09 4.83 -12.86
CA SER A 299 -12.18 5.89 -13.34
C SER A 299 -12.42 6.11 -14.83
N LYS A 300 -11.72 7.05 -15.46
CA LYS A 300 -11.91 7.34 -16.90
C LYS A 300 -11.69 6.12 -17.81
N SER A 301 -10.81 5.20 -17.41
CA SER A 301 -10.39 4.06 -18.23
C SER A 301 -10.68 2.70 -17.61
N VAL A 302 -11.17 2.62 -16.38
CA VAL A 302 -11.52 1.32 -15.77
C VAL A 302 -12.73 1.38 -14.84
N SER A 303 -13.55 0.34 -14.90
CA SER A 303 -14.63 0.07 -13.95
C SER A 303 -14.48 -1.35 -13.40
N LEU A 304 -14.52 -1.52 -12.07
CA LEU A 304 -14.50 -2.81 -11.39
C LEU A 304 -15.82 -3.02 -10.64
N ASN A 305 -16.53 -4.07 -11.01
CA ASN A 305 -17.73 -4.53 -10.32
C ASN A 305 -17.46 -5.86 -9.64
N VAL A 306 -18.00 -6.04 -8.44
CA VAL A 306 -17.92 -7.30 -7.68
C VAL A 306 -19.31 -7.78 -7.30
N MET A 307 -19.48 -9.10 -7.17
CA MET A 307 -20.69 -9.72 -6.62
C MET A 307 -20.41 -10.26 -5.22
N THR A 308 -21.34 -10.03 -4.30
CA THR A 308 -21.32 -10.63 -2.96
C THR A 308 -22.32 -11.76 -2.84
N GLU A 309 -21.96 -12.85 -2.16
CA GLU A 309 -22.89 -13.92 -1.78
C GLU A 309 -22.85 -14.15 -0.28
N VAL A 310 -24.03 -14.34 0.33
CA VAL A 310 -24.13 -14.60 1.77
C VAL A 310 -23.60 -15.99 2.11
N ALA A 311 -23.02 -16.11 3.30
CA ALA A 311 -22.46 -17.36 3.79
C ALA A 311 -22.47 -17.38 5.31
N ASP A 312 -22.57 -18.59 5.87
CA ASP A 312 -22.42 -18.81 7.30
C ASP A 312 -21.06 -19.42 7.58
N PHE A 313 -20.36 -18.95 8.60
CA PHE A 313 -19.05 -19.48 8.97
C PHE A 313 -18.75 -19.29 10.44
N GLU A 314 -17.82 -20.09 10.94
CA GLU A 314 -17.39 -20.03 12.32
C GLU A 314 -16.05 -19.29 12.47
N LEU A 315 -16.00 -18.38 13.45
CA LEU A 315 -14.75 -17.81 13.94
C LEU A 315 -14.35 -18.57 15.21
N HIS A 316 -13.20 -19.24 15.15
CA HIS A 316 -12.67 -20.21 16.14
C HIS A 316 -13.40 -21.58 16.17
N PRO A 317 -12.76 -22.65 16.68
CA PRO A 317 -13.42 -23.95 16.89
C PRO A 317 -14.58 -23.89 17.89
N ALA A 318 -15.56 -24.78 17.74
CA ALA A 318 -16.77 -24.86 18.59
C ALA A 318 -16.50 -24.96 20.10
N ASN A 319 -15.37 -25.54 20.51
CA ASN A 319 -14.98 -25.66 21.92
C ASN A 319 -14.17 -24.45 22.45
N HIS A 320 -14.00 -23.40 21.66
CA HIS A 320 -13.21 -22.23 22.03
C HIS A 320 -14.08 -21.17 22.72
N SER A 321 -13.56 -20.51 23.77
CA SER A 321 -14.31 -19.49 24.55
C SER A 321 -14.70 -18.22 23.77
N ARG A 322 -14.13 -18.06 22.57
CA ARG A 322 -14.43 -17.00 21.60
C ARG A 322 -15.17 -17.52 20.35
N HIS A 323 -15.69 -18.74 20.37
CA HIS A 323 -16.46 -19.29 19.24
C HIS A 323 -17.59 -18.35 18.83
N LYS A 324 -17.71 -18.11 17.53
CA LYS A 324 -18.82 -17.35 16.94
C LYS A 324 -19.33 -18.05 15.71
N LEU A 325 -20.64 -18.06 15.54
CA LEU A 325 -21.29 -18.30 14.27
C LEU A 325 -21.58 -16.95 13.63
N VAL A 326 -21.08 -16.73 12.42
CA VAL A 326 -21.23 -15.47 11.68
C VAL A 326 -22.06 -15.72 10.45
N HIS A 327 -23.16 -14.99 10.31
CA HIS A 327 -23.92 -14.84 9.07
C HIS A 327 -23.34 -13.65 8.33
N GLY A 328 -22.45 -13.89 7.37
CA GLY A 328 -21.76 -12.85 6.63
C GLY A 328 -21.98 -12.97 5.13
N SER A 329 -20.97 -12.59 4.37
CA SER A 329 -20.91 -12.71 2.93
C SER A 329 -19.45 -12.80 2.49
N PHE A 330 -19.25 -13.09 1.21
CA PHE A 330 -17.93 -13.02 0.55
C PHE A 330 -18.08 -12.43 -0.84
N ILE A 331 -17.03 -11.81 -1.36
CA ILE A 331 -16.95 -11.50 -2.79
C ILE A 331 -16.71 -12.81 -3.54
N THR A 332 -17.58 -13.14 -4.50
CA THR A 332 -17.50 -14.40 -5.26
C THR A 332 -17.31 -14.21 -6.76
N GLU A 333 -17.62 -13.02 -7.29
CA GLU A 333 -17.30 -12.65 -8.67
C GLU A 333 -16.66 -11.26 -8.74
N ALA A 334 -15.76 -11.07 -9.70
CA ALA A 334 -15.16 -9.77 -10.01
C ALA A 334 -15.02 -9.58 -11.52
N HIS A 335 -15.34 -8.36 -11.97
CA HIS A 335 -15.50 -8.03 -13.38
C HIS A 335 -14.88 -6.67 -13.69
N VAL A 336 -13.86 -6.67 -14.55
CA VAL A 336 -13.17 -5.45 -14.97
C VAL A 336 -13.63 -5.08 -16.37
N VAL A 337 -13.99 -3.81 -16.55
CA VAL A 337 -14.21 -3.16 -17.84
C VAL A 337 -13.12 -2.12 -18.00
N ALA A 338 -12.23 -2.27 -18.98
CA ALA A 338 -11.13 -1.35 -19.23
C ALA A 338 -11.17 -0.78 -20.64
N ARG A 339 -10.92 0.52 -20.78
CA ARG A 339 -10.85 1.22 -22.07
C ARG A 339 -9.39 1.48 -22.42
N ALA A 340 -8.94 0.90 -23.53
CA ALA A 340 -7.61 1.12 -24.08
C ALA A 340 -7.50 2.47 -24.80
N VAL A 341 -6.28 2.98 -24.94
CA VAL A 341 -5.95 4.25 -25.63
C VAL A 341 -6.44 4.29 -27.07
N ASP A 342 -6.53 3.15 -27.74
CA ASP A 342 -7.04 3.02 -29.11
C ASP A 342 -8.58 2.90 -29.18
N GLY A 343 -9.25 3.06 -28.04
CA GLY A 343 -10.69 3.04 -27.89
C GLY A 343 -11.30 1.66 -27.64
N LYS A 344 -10.56 0.55 -27.76
CA LYS A 344 -11.09 -0.80 -27.49
C LYS A 344 -11.52 -0.95 -26.03
N ILE A 345 -12.56 -1.74 -25.81
CA ILE A 345 -13.06 -2.10 -24.49
C ILE A 345 -12.70 -3.55 -24.20
N VAL A 346 -12.04 -3.77 -23.08
CA VAL A 346 -11.68 -5.09 -22.56
C VAL A 346 -12.63 -5.42 -21.42
N HIS A 347 -13.33 -6.54 -21.54
CA HIS A 347 -14.11 -7.11 -20.46
C HIS A 347 -13.38 -8.35 -19.93
N VAL A 348 -13.19 -8.48 -18.62
CA VAL A 348 -12.65 -9.70 -18.02
C VAL A 348 -13.38 -10.04 -16.73
N SER A 349 -13.70 -11.32 -16.55
CA SER A 349 -14.36 -11.86 -15.37
C SER A 349 -13.55 -12.97 -14.73
N ILE A 350 -13.60 -13.03 -13.40
CA ILE A 350 -13.11 -14.13 -12.58
C ILE A 350 -14.22 -14.54 -11.59
N TYR A 351 -14.39 -15.85 -11.39
CA TYR A 351 -15.50 -16.45 -10.64
C TYR A 351 -14.93 -17.40 -9.58
N ALA A 352 -15.09 -17.11 -8.29
CA ALA A 352 -14.57 -17.94 -7.21
C ALA A 352 -15.08 -19.38 -7.28
N ALA A 353 -16.33 -19.60 -7.69
CA ALA A 353 -16.90 -20.94 -7.87
C ALA A 353 -16.17 -21.81 -8.90
N LYS A 354 -15.33 -21.22 -9.77
CA LYS A 354 -14.53 -21.94 -10.77
C LYS A 354 -13.10 -22.26 -10.31
N ILE A 355 -12.74 -21.92 -9.07
CA ILE A 355 -11.53 -22.47 -8.45
C ILE A 355 -11.77 -23.96 -8.30
N GLY A 356 -10.85 -24.78 -8.82
CA GLY A 356 -11.00 -26.24 -8.81
C GLY A 356 -11.33 -26.75 -7.41
N SER A 357 -12.53 -27.28 -7.21
CA SER A 357 -12.90 -27.95 -5.96
C SER A 357 -12.08 -29.23 -5.88
N GLY A 358 -10.97 -29.21 -5.15
CA GLY A 358 -10.20 -30.42 -4.88
C GLY A 358 -11.01 -31.43 -4.07
N SER A 359 -11.92 -32.19 -4.69
CA SER A 359 -12.48 -33.41 -4.11
C SER A 359 -13.15 -34.33 -5.14
N GLN A 360 -12.60 -35.55 -5.21
CA GLN A 360 -13.22 -36.83 -5.61
C GLN A 360 -13.75 -36.95 -7.05
N GLY A 361 -12.88 -37.40 -7.95
CA GLY A 361 -13.28 -37.93 -9.25
C GLY A 361 -12.19 -37.77 -10.32
N GLU A 362 -11.38 -38.81 -10.48
CA GLU A 362 -10.61 -39.13 -11.69
C GLU A 362 -9.27 -38.45 -12.04
N LEU A 363 -8.66 -37.56 -11.26
CA LEU A 363 -7.26 -37.15 -11.56
C LEU A 363 -6.40 -37.00 -10.30
N ASN A 364 -5.30 -37.76 -10.26
CA ASN A 364 -4.45 -38.01 -9.09
C ASN A 364 -3.30 -37.00 -8.92
N ASP A 365 -3.38 -35.82 -9.51
CA ASP A 365 -2.31 -34.83 -9.43
C ASP A 365 -2.66 -33.73 -8.44
N ALA A 366 -1.93 -33.71 -7.32
CA ALA A 366 -1.99 -32.68 -6.28
C ALA A 366 -1.59 -31.25 -6.76
N VAL A 367 -1.53 -31.02 -8.07
CA VAL A 367 -1.10 -29.79 -8.74
C VAL A 367 -2.29 -28.99 -9.30
N THR A 368 -3.48 -29.59 -9.47
CA THR A 368 -4.66 -28.94 -10.10
C THR A 368 -5.67 -28.33 -9.12
N ALA A 369 -5.45 -28.45 -7.80
CA ALA A 369 -6.49 -28.20 -6.80
C ALA A 369 -6.84 -26.72 -6.46
N ASN A 370 -6.34 -25.72 -7.19
CA ASN A 370 -6.66 -24.30 -6.93
C ASN A 370 -6.52 -23.38 -8.17
N ILE A 371 -6.55 -23.93 -9.40
CA ILE A 371 -6.34 -23.15 -10.63
C ILE A 371 -7.66 -22.56 -11.10
N ILE A 372 -7.67 -21.26 -11.42
CA ILE A 372 -8.81 -20.57 -12.04
C ILE A 372 -8.44 -20.00 -13.41
N TRP A 373 -9.45 -19.86 -14.28
CA TRP A 373 -9.33 -19.15 -15.54
C TRP A 373 -10.14 -17.87 -15.51
N ALA A 374 -9.49 -16.73 -15.79
CA ALA A 374 -10.20 -15.51 -16.12
C ALA A 374 -10.70 -15.60 -17.57
N ASN A 375 -11.93 -15.15 -17.82
CA ASN A 375 -12.54 -15.16 -19.15
C ASN A 375 -12.75 -13.73 -19.60
N GLY A 376 -12.37 -13.39 -20.82
CA GLY A 376 -12.53 -12.04 -21.33
C GLY A 376 -12.90 -11.94 -22.79
N THR A 377 -13.33 -10.76 -23.18
CA THR A 377 -13.65 -10.36 -24.56
C THR A 377 -13.08 -8.98 -24.82
N VAL A 378 -12.87 -8.68 -26.10
CA VAL A 378 -12.49 -7.34 -26.56
C VAL A 378 -13.55 -6.86 -27.53
N SER A 379 -14.04 -5.64 -27.34
CA SER A 379 -15.06 -5.02 -28.21
C SER A 379 -14.66 -3.61 -28.60
N TRP A 380 -15.32 -3.09 -29.63
CA TRP A 380 -15.24 -1.68 -29.99
C TRP A 380 -16.36 -0.89 -29.28
N PRO A 381 -16.14 0.38 -28.92
CA PRO A 381 -17.03 1.14 -28.04
C PRO A 381 -18.43 1.39 -28.63
N ASN A 382 -18.59 1.34 -29.97
CA ASN A 382 -19.86 1.59 -30.66
C ASN A 382 -20.49 0.33 -31.29
N GLY A 383 -19.90 -0.86 -31.09
CA GLY A 383 -20.40 -2.11 -31.71
C GLY A 383 -20.40 -2.13 -33.25
N THR A 384 -19.86 -1.11 -33.91
CA THR A 384 -19.98 -0.87 -35.36
C THR A 384 -19.07 -1.75 -36.23
N ASN A 385 -18.13 -2.48 -35.63
CA ASN A 385 -17.39 -3.52 -36.33
C ASN A 385 -18.01 -4.87 -36.02
N ALA A 386 -18.73 -5.42 -37.00
CA ALA A 386 -19.43 -6.71 -36.97
C ALA A 386 -18.53 -7.96 -36.79
N LEU A 387 -17.25 -7.77 -36.45
CA LEU A 387 -16.33 -8.84 -36.09
C LEU A 387 -16.22 -8.88 -34.57
N THR A 388 -17.03 -9.73 -33.94
CA THR A 388 -16.86 -10.12 -32.54
C THR A 388 -15.44 -10.66 -32.38
N MET A 389 -14.57 -9.97 -31.63
CA MET A 389 -13.26 -10.54 -31.35
C MET A 389 -13.45 -11.83 -30.54
N PRO A 390 -12.68 -12.89 -30.83
CA PRO A 390 -12.80 -14.14 -30.09
C PRO A 390 -12.66 -13.90 -28.59
N SER A 391 -13.52 -14.54 -27.79
CA SER A 391 -13.32 -14.61 -26.35
C SER A 391 -11.97 -15.25 -26.05
N PHE A 392 -11.28 -14.75 -25.03
CA PHE A 392 -10.02 -15.31 -24.56
C PHE A 392 -10.16 -15.85 -23.14
N LYS A 393 -9.26 -16.77 -22.77
CA LYS A 393 -9.13 -17.31 -21.42
C LYS A 393 -7.71 -17.10 -20.94
N LEU A 394 -7.54 -16.70 -19.68
CA LEU A 394 -6.25 -16.59 -19.00
C LEU A 394 -6.22 -17.62 -17.89
N GLY A 395 -5.45 -18.68 -18.08
CA GLY A 395 -5.09 -19.67 -17.07
C GLY A 395 -3.74 -19.33 -16.45
N PRO A 396 -3.08 -20.24 -15.72
CA PRO A 396 -1.81 -19.96 -15.05
C PRO A 396 -0.74 -19.36 -15.96
N LYS A 397 -0.12 -18.27 -15.52
CA LYS A 397 1.02 -17.62 -16.18
C LYS A 397 0.74 -17.16 -17.62
N MET A 398 -0.51 -16.81 -17.91
CA MET A 398 -0.90 -16.27 -19.21
C MET A 398 -1.03 -14.75 -19.15
N SER A 399 -0.84 -14.08 -20.27
CA SER A 399 -1.07 -12.64 -20.41
C SER A 399 -1.79 -12.32 -21.72
N LYS A 400 -2.44 -11.17 -21.74
CA LYS A 400 -3.13 -10.60 -22.89
C LYS A 400 -3.03 -9.10 -22.78
N VAL A 401 -2.61 -8.45 -23.86
CA VAL A 401 -2.57 -6.99 -23.90
C VAL A 401 -3.37 -6.44 -25.06
N VAL A 402 -4.03 -5.32 -24.81
CA VAL A 402 -4.89 -4.59 -25.73
C VAL A 402 -4.56 -3.11 -25.56
N GLY A 403 -3.75 -2.56 -26.47
CA GLY A 403 -3.23 -1.20 -26.33
C GLY A 403 -2.39 -1.05 -25.05
N ASP A 404 -2.80 -0.16 -24.17
CA ASP A 404 -2.22 0.13 -22.86
C ASP A 404 -2.89 -0.63 -21.69
N VAL A 405 -3.85 -1.53 -21.99
CA VAL A 405 -4.48 -2.41 -21.00
C VAL A 405 -3.81 -3.78 -21.02
N ALA A 406 -3.08 -4.12 -19.96
CA ALA A 406 -2.45 -5.43 -19.81
C ALA A 406 -3.20 -6.28 -18.79
N LEU A 407 -3.63 -7.48 -19.21
CA LEU A 407 -4.23 -8.50 -18.36
C LEU A 407 -3.28 -9.67 -18.21
N SER A 408 -3.24 -10.27 -17.03
CA SER A 408 -2.30 -11.34 -16.79
C SER A 408 -2.63 -12.14 -15.52
N THR A 409 -2.14 -13.36 -15.40
CA THR A 409 -2.49 -14.27 -14.29
C THR A 409 -1.26 -14.86 -13.62
N GLU A 410 -1.08 -14.64 -12.31
CA GLU A 410 0.01 -15.26 -11.53
C GLU A 410 -0.59 -16.50 -10.90
N TYR A 411 -0.40 -17.64 -11.55
CA TYR A 411 -1.14 -18.84 -11.21
C TYR A 411 -2.66 -18.57 -11.25
N SER A 412 -3.26 -18.27 -10.10
CA SER A 412 -4.70 -18.05 -9.94
C SER A 412 -5.09 -16.58 -9.75
N SER A 413 -4.14 -15.68 -9.46
CA SER A 413 -4.43 -14.24 -9.28
C SER A 413 -4.51 -13.52 -10.62
N LEU A 414 -5.61 -12.81 -10.89
CA LEU A 414 -5.76 -11.95 -12.07
C LEU A 414 -5.22 -10.55 -11.78
N HIS A 415 -4.39 -10.03 -12.67
CA HIS A 415 -3.89 -8.66 -12.65
C HIS A 415 -4.38 -7.95 -13.90
N ALA A 416 -5.03 -6.81 -13.70
CA ALA A 416 -5.47 -5.92 -14.76
C ALA A 416 -4.80 -4.55 -14.57
N LEU A 417 -3.91 -4.23 -15.49
CA LEU A 417 -3.14 -3.00 -15.51
C LEU A 417 -3.73 -2.08 -16.56
N THR A 418 -4.03 -0.86 -16.14
CA THR A 418 -4.41 0.28 -16.98
C THR A 418 -3.46 1.42 -16.69
N PRO A 419 -3.42 2.52 -17.46
CA PRO A 419 -2.52 3.63 -17.18
C PRO A 419 -2.60 4.16 -15.73
N GLU A 420 -3.80 4.22 -15.16
CA GLU A 420 -4.03 4.82 -13.84
C GLU A 420 -4.09 3.78 -12.70
N PHE A 421 -4.48 2.54 -12.98
CA PHE A 421 -4.74 1.53 -11.95
C PHE A 421 -4.13 0.18 -12.24
N GLU A 422 -3.65 -0.46 -11.18
CA GLU A 422 -3.44 -1.90 -11.08
C GLU A 422 -4.55 -2.50 -10.21
N ILE A 423 -5.22 -3.51 -10.74
CA ILE A 423 -6.27 -4.28 -10.07
C ILE A 423 -5.78 -5.71 -9.94
N VAL A 424 -5.68 -6.20 -8.72
CA VAL A 424 -5.31 -7.58 -8.41
C VAL A 424 -6.51 -8.29 -7.78
N ILE A 425 -6.91 -9.41 -8.35
CA ILE A 425 -8.01 -10.23 -7.83
C ILE A 425 -7.44 -11.61 -7.51
N THR A 426 -7.41 -11.94 -6.22
CA THR A 426 -6.82 -13.16 -5.69
C THR A 426 -7.92 -14.12 -5.25
N PRO A 427 -8.07 -15.27 -5.92
CA PRO A 427 -8.95 -16.34 -5.46
C PRO A 427 -8.38 -17.03 -4.22
N LEU A 428 -9.23 -17.31 -3.24
CA LEU A 428 -8.87 -18.07 -2.04
C LEU A 428 -9.90 -19.16 -1.73
N PRO A 429 -9.47 -20.40 -1.47
CA PRO A 429 -10.35 -21.47 -1.02
C PRO A 429 -10.75 -21.25 0.44
N LEU A 430 -12.04 -21.44 0.75
CA LEU A 430 -12.59 -21.35 2.11
C LEU A 430 -12.53 -22.72 2.79
N THR A 431 -11.36 -23.36 2.76
CA THR A 431 -11.14 -24.65 3.43
C THR A 431 -10.66 -24.45 4.87
N ALA A 432 -11.10 -25.33 5.78
CA ALA A 432 -10.84 -25.25 7.21
C ALA A 432 -9.33 -25.25 7.62
N LYS A 433 -8.39 -25.42 6.68
CA LYS A 433 -6.94 -25.47 6.92
C LYS A 433 -6.19 -24.16 6.61
N GLN A 434 -6.80 -23.18 5.93
CA GLN A 434 -6.06 -22.00 5.42
C GLN A 434 -6.57 -20.64 5.93
N GLY A 435 -7.71 -20.56 6.63
CA GLY A 435 -8.33 -19.30 7.07
C GLY A 435 -8.68 -19.23 8.56
N TRP A 436 -9.08 -18.03 9.00
CA TRP A 436 -9.66 -17.78 10.32
C TRP A 436 -11.14 -18.25 10.36
N GLU A 437 -11.79 -18.21 9.20
CA GLU A 437 -13.13 -18.64 8.88
C GLU A 437 -13.16 -20.16 8.66
N ARG A 438 -14.04 -20.83 9.40
CA ARG A 438 -14.12 -22.29 9.47
C ARG A 438 -15.54 -22.73 9.14
N ASN A 439 -15.68 -23.98 8.71
CA ASN A 439 -16.98 -24.61 8.51
C ASN A 439 -17.93 -23.76 7.65
N VAL A 440 -17.40 -23.15 6.59
CA VAL A 440 -18.17 -22.23 5.74
C VAL A 440 -19.27 -22.99 5.00
N VAL A 441 -20.49 -22.48 5.07
CA VAL A 441 -21.69 -22.99 4.40
C VAL A 441 -22.23 -21.92 3.46
N GLY A 442 -22.64 -22.32 2.26
CA GLY A 442 -23.20 -21.45 1.21
C GLY A 442 -22.23 -21.13 0.08
N VAL A 443 -20.94 -20.94 0.39
CA VAL A 443 -19.87 -20.73 -0.59
C VAL A 443 -18.65 -21.58 -0.26
N HIS A 444 -17.85 -21.93 -1.28
CA HIS A 444 -16.64 -22.74 -1.11
C HIS A 444 -15.34 -21.96 -1.35
N HIS A 445 -15.44 -20.78 -1.95
CA HIS A 445 -14.30 -19.93 -2.26
C HIS A 445 -14.70 -18.45 -2.22
N ARG A 446 -13.71 -17.57 -2.08
CA ARG A 446 -13.87 -16.11 -2.16
C ARG A 446 -12.85 -15.49 -3.11
N LEU A 447 -13.04 -14.22 -3.42
CA LEU A 447 -12.07 -13.35 -4.07
C LEU A 447 -11.68 -12.23 -3.11
N ASP A 448 -10.38 -12.04 -2.93
CA ASP A 448 -9.83 -10.84 -2.33
C ASP A 448 -9.41 -9.88 -3.46
N VAL A 449 -9.63 -8.58 -3.28
CA VAL A 449 -9.32 -7.54 -4.27
C VAL A 449 -8.27 -6.60 -3.69
N LYS A 450 -7.26 -6.25 -4.48
CA LYS A 450 -6.34 -5.14 -4.20
C LYS A 450 -6.33 -4.17 -5.36
N LEU A 451 -6.34 -2.90 -5.02
CA LEU A 451 -6.37 -1.78 -5.94
C LEU A 451 -5.20 -0.87 -5.63
N LYS A 452 -4.51 -0.46 -6.68
CA LYS A 452 -3.35 0.38 -6.57
C LYS A 452 -3.36 1.44 -7.65
N LEU A 453 -3.13 2.67 -7.23
CA LEU A 453 -2.91 3.78 -8.14
C LEU A 453 -1.49 3.70 -8.74
N ARG A 454 -1.38 3.92 -10.05
CA ARG A 454 -0.13 3.85 -10.83
C ARG A 454 0.41 5.23 -11.22
N VAL A 455 -0.35 6.27 -10.93
CA VAL A 455 -0.02 7.67 -11.18
C VAL A 455 -0.18 8.47 -9.90
N PRO A 456 0.47 9.62 -9.74
CA PRO A 456 0.18 10.51 -8.62
C PRO A 456 -1.27 11.02 -8.73
N GLU A 457 -1.97 11.06 -7.61
CA GLU A 457 -3.42 11.30 -7.54
C GLU A 457 -3.84 12.68 -8.05
N ASP A 458 -2.97 13.68 -7.89
CA ASP A 458 -3.17 15.04 -8.39
C ASP A 458 -3.08 15.16 -9.92
N THR A 459 -2.42 14.21 -10.59
CA THR A 459 -2.27 14.18 -12.05
C THR A 459 -3.51 13.64 -12.76
N MET A 460 -4.47 13.07 -12.03
CA MET A 460 -5.67 12.50 -12.63
C MET A 460 -6.59 13.62 -13.14
N ALA A 461 -7.00 13.59 -14.41
CA ALA A 461 -8.01 14.55 -14.89
C ALA A 461 -9.42 14.22 -14.38
N VAL A 462 -9.67 12.94 -14.12
CA VAL A 462 -10.92 12.39 -13.60
C VAL A 462 -10.61 11.78 -12.24
N ALA A 463 -11.05 12.41 -11.16
CA ALA A 463 -10.94 11.78 -9.85
C ALA A 463 -11.77 10.47 -9.84
N PRO A 464 -11.18 9.35 -9.38
CA PRO A 464 -11.85 8.06 -9.36
C PRO A 464 -13.02 8.07 -8.36
N HIS A 465 -13.91 7.10 -8.53
CA HIS A 465 -15.05 6.83 -7.67
C HIS A 465 -15.27 5.32 -7.53
N GLY A 466 -16.48 4.88 -7.17
CA GLY A 466 -16.72 3.54 -6.64
C GLY A 466 -16.50 3.48 -5.13
N ILE A 467 -16.89 2.38 -4.48
CA ILE A 467 -16.88 2.28 -3.02
C ILE A 467 -15.48 2.51 -2.45
N ILE A 468 -14.45 1.88 -3.02
CA ILE A 468 -13.05 2.05 -2.63
C ILE A 468 -12.41 3.20 -3.41
N GLY A 469 -12.69 3.28 -4.72
CA GLY A 469 -11.99 4.20 -5.62
C GLY A 469 -12.17 5.67 -5.29
N GLN A 470 -13.30 6.05 -4.67
CA GLN A 470 -13.56 7.44 -4.27
C GLN A 470 -12.65 7.96 -3.16
N ALA A 471 -11.92 7.09 -2.48
CA ALA A 471 -11.00 7.51 -1.43
C ALA A 471 -9.69 8.07 -1.97
N TRP A 472 -9.41 7.93 -3.27
CA TRP A 472 -8.40 8.72 -3.96
C TRP A 472 -8.99 10.05 -4.44
N ASP A 473 -9.24 10.97 -3.50
CA ASP A 473 -9.89 12.28 -3.68
C ASP A 473 -8.96 13.52 -3.57
N ARG A 474 -7.64 13.29 -3.49
CA ARG A 474 -6.51 14.23 -3.41
C ARG A 474 -6.37 14.96 -2.09
N ASP A 475 -7.15 14.59 -1.09
CA ASP A 475 -6.99 15.16 0.23
C ASP A 475 -6.10 14.30 1.14
N GLY A 476 -5.77 13.08 0.68
CA GLY A 476 -4.97 12.08 1.36
C GLY A 476 -5.46 11.76 2.77
N LYS A 477 -6.75 11.91 3.04
CA LYS A 477 -7.33 11.60 4.34
C LYS A 477 -7.80 10.16 4.40
N ALA A 478 -7.42 9.50 5.49
CA ALA A 478 -8.08 8.28 5.93
C ALA A 478 -9.49 8.62 6.43
N ILE A 479 -10.52 8.07 5.78
CA ILE A 479 -11.90 8.16 6.25
C ILE A 479 -12.36 6.75 6.58
N ASP A 480 -12.68 6.52 7.85
CA ASP A 480 -13.29 5.27 8.28
C ASP A 480 -14.79 5.31 8.02
N GLY A 481 -15.32 4.16 7.61
CA GLY A 481 -16.74 3.92 7.48
C GLY A 481 -17.24 3.02 8.60
N GLU A 482 -18.49 2.63 8.49
CA GLU A 482 -19.13 1.63 9.33
C GLU A 482 -18.31 0.34 9.33
N MET A 483 -18.08 -0.18 10.54
CA MET A 483 -17.44 -1.47 10.80
C MET A 483 -18.39 -2.34 11.62
N ASP A 484 -18.30 -3.65 11.46
CA ASP A 484 -19.06 -4.63 12.20
C ASP A 484 -18.50 -4.78 13.62
N ALA A 485 -19.37 -4.60 14.62
CA ALA A 485 -19.01 -4.76 16.03
C ALA A 485 -19.22 -6.21 16.49
N TYR A 486 -18.27 -7.10 16.21
CA TYR A 486 -18.39 -8.51 16.58
C TYR A 486 -18.48 -8.72 18.10
N PRO A 487 -19.46 -9.53 18.59
CA PRO A 487 -19.53 -9.90 20.00
C PRO A 487 -18.33 -10.77 20.39
N LYS A 488 -18.10 -11.02 21.68
CA LYS A 488 -16.98 -11.87 22.14
C LYS A 488 -17.14 -13.34 21.74
N ASN A 489 -18.38 -13.85 21.78
CA ASN A 489 -18.80 -15.19 21.38
C ASN A 489 -20.29 -15.18 21.00
N GLY A 490 -20.81 -16.27 20.44
CA GLY A 490 -22.22 -16.42 20.08
C GLY A 490 -22.50 -16.20 18.58
N GLU A 491 -23.77 -15.96 18.25
CA GLU A 491 -24.24 -15.80 16.86
C GLU A 491 -24.27 -14.32 16.47
N PHE A 492 -23.83 -13.97 15.27
CA PHE A 492 -23.73 -12.59 14.79
C PHE A 492 -24.03 -12.47 13.29
N THR A 493 -24.74 -11.43 12.88
CA THR A 493 -24.99 -11.10 11.48
C THR A 493 -24.27 -9.80 11.15
N THR A 494 -23.34 -9.82 10.19
CA THR A 494 -22.69 -8.59 9.70
C THR A 494 -23.72 -7.68 9.05
N TYR A 495 -23.54 -6.36 9.14
CA TYR A 495 -24.51 -5.38 8.65
C TYR A 495 -23.87 -4.15 7.99
N ALA A 496 -22.58 -3.90 8.23
CA ALA A 496 -21.92 -2.72 7.71
C ALA A 496 -21.94 -2.70 6.17
N MET A 497 -22.15 -1.50 5.61
CA MET A 497 -22.22 -1.29 4.16
C MET A 497 -21.32 -0.15 3.70
N ALA A 498 -20.17 0.00 4.37
CA ALA A 498 -19.21 1.09 4.19
C ALA A 498 -19.79 2.50 4.37
N GLY A 499 -20.94 2.64 5.05
CA GLY A 499 -21.55 3.94 5.35
C GLY A 499 -20.57 4.87 6.06
N GLY A 500 -20.63 6.17 5.82
CA GLY A 500 -19.70 7.15 6.41
C GLY A 500 -18.37 7.31 5.67
N ALA A 501 -17.86 6.28 5.00
CA ALA A 501 -16.67 6.39 4.12
C ALA A 501 -17.01 6.70 2.65
N ILE A 502 -18.28 6.57 2.27
CA ILE A 502 -18.75 6.66 0.88
C ILE A 502 -19.68 7.85 0.68
N GLU A 503 -19.57 8.51 -0.47
CA GLU A 503 -20.53 9.54 -0.90
C GLU A 503 -21.87 8.89 -1.27
N GLY A 504 -22.98 9.44 -0.77
CA GLY A 504 -24.30 8.87 -1.01
C GLY A 504 -24.59 7.63 -0.15
N ARG A 505 -25.29 6.65 -0.72
CA ARG A 505 -25.75 5.45 -0.01
C ARG A 505 -25.23 4.17 -0.67
N PRO A 506 -25.15 3.04 0.05
CA PRO A 506 -24.67 1.78 -0.53
C PRO A 506 -25.42 1.35 -1.80
N ASN A 507 -26.74 1.62 -1.86
CA ASN A 507 -27.57 1.34 -3.02
C ASN A 507 -27.19 2.14 -4.28
N ASP A 508 -26.54 3.30 -4.13
CA ASP A 508 -26.11 4.13 -5.26
C ASP A 508 -24.97 3.47 -6.05
N TYR A 509 -24.28 2.50 -5.45
CA TYR A 509 -23.16 1.75 -6.06
C TYR A 509 -23.60 0.42 -6.68
N LYS A 510 -24.89 0.08 -6.62
CA LYS A 510 -25.42 -1.13 -7.25
C LYS A 510 -25.33 -1.03 -8.76
N MET A 511 -24.87 -2.11 -9.37
CA MET A 511 -24.70 -2.21 -10.82
C MET A 511 -25.78 -3.08 -11.44
N ALA A 512 -26.31 -2.64 -12.58
CA ALA A 512 -27.35 -3.35 -13.31
C ALA A 512 -26.87 -4.70 -13.89
N SER A 513 -25.56 -4.83 -14.15
CA SER A 513 -24.95 -6.07 -14.59
C SER A 513 -23.45 -6.09 -14.29
N LYS A 514 -22.82 -7.26 -14.42
CA LYS A 514 -21.39 -7.45 -14.20
C LYS A 514 -20.48 -6.51 -14.99
N TYR A 515 -20.87 -6.08 -16.19
CA TYR A 515 -20.09 -5.15 -17.03
C TYR A 515 -20.73 -3.78 -17.19
N ALA A 516 -21.78 -3.48 -16.42
CA ALA A 516 -22.32 -2.12 -16.42
C ALA A 516 -21.24 -1.15 -15.95
N THR A 517 -21.16 0.02 -16.59
CA THR A 517 -20.27 1.13 -16.20
C THR A 517 -21.06 2.32 -15.70
N ASP A 518 -22.35 2.37 -15.97
CA ASP A 518 -23.23 3.49 -15.62
C ASP A 518 -23.88 3.25 -14.26
N PHE A 519 -23.69 4.22 -13.37
CA PHE A 519 -24.32 4.34 -12.06
C PHE A 519 -24.21 5.80 -11.61
N LYS A 520 -24.80 6.15 -10.45
CA LYS A 520 -24.89 7.54 -9.97
C LYS A 520 -23.57 8.30 -9.98
N PHE A 521 -22.47 7.64 -9.65
CA PHE A 521 -21.14 8.24 -9.53
C PHE A 521 -20.15 7.78 -10.61
N SER A 522 -20.65 7.30 -11.76
CA SER A 522 -19.77 6.79 -12.82
C SER A 522 -18.73 7.80 -13.27
N ARG A 523 -17.52 7.30 -13.49
CA ARG A 523 -16.37 8.04 -14.03
C ARG A 523 -15.90 7.48 -15.38
N PHE A 524 -16.45 6.34 -15.80
CA PHE A 524 -15.98 5.62 -16.98
C PHE A 524 -16.22 6.42 -18.26
N GLY A 525 -15.15 6.63 -19.04
CA GLY A 525 -15.19 7.40 -20.28
C GLY A 525 -15.24 8.92 -20.12
N LEU A 526 -15.31 9.46 -18.89
CA LEU A 526 -15.26 10.90 -18.66
C LEU A 526 -13.87 11.48 -18.98
N THR A 527 -13.82 12.77 -19.29
CA THR A 527 -12.57 13.52 -19.50
C THR A 527 -12.16 14.34 -18.28
N THR A 528 -13.14 14.75 -17.47
CA THR A 528 -12.94 15.48 -16.21
C THR A 528 -13.99 15.06 -15.19
N ALA A 529 -13.61 14.95 -13.92
CA ALA A 529 -14.56 14.82 -12.81
C ALA A 529 -13.90 15.28 -11.50
N SER A 530 -14.69 15.93 -10.65
CA SER A 530 -14.25 16.34 -9.32
C SER A 530 -14.10 15.14 -8.37
N PRO A 531 -13.21 15.24 -7.36
CA PRO A 531 -13.19 14.33 -6.21
C PRO A 531 -14.54 14.27 -5.47
N ARG A 532 -14.69 13.27 -4.59
CA ARG A 532 -15.89 13.14 -3.75
C ARG A 532 -16.06 14.35 -2.84
N ASP A 533 -17.29 14.67 -2.47
CA ASP A 533 -17.56 15.74 -1.50
C ASP A 533 -17.39 15.22 -0.06
N VAL A 534 -16.17 15.35 0.46
CA VAL A 534 -15.81 14.92 1.82
C VAL A 534 -16.64 15.62 2.89
N ALA A 535 -17.18 16.83 2.64
CA ALA A 535 -18.01 17.54 3.61
C ALA A 535 -19.39 16.91 3.82
N THR A 536 -19.85 16.09 2.87
CA THR A 536 -21.14 15.36 2.96
C THR A 536 -21.02 14.03 3.69
N LEU A 537 -19.80 13.63 4.06
CA LEU A 537 -19.52 12.44 4.84
C LEU A 537 -19.70 12.78 6.33
N VAL A 538 -20.90 12.56 6.90
CA VAL A 538 -21.19 12.91 8.31
C VAL A 538 -21.82 11.75 9.11
N ALA A 539 -21.08 11.35 10.16
CA ALA A 539 -21.46 10.88 11.51
C ALA A 539 -22.35 9.62 11.70
N ALA A 540 -21.69 8.46 11.66
CA ALA A 540 -21.81 7.40 12.68
C ALA A 540 -20.46 6.81 13.10
N GLY A 541 -19.38 7.07 12.34
CA GLY A 541 -18.00 6.94 12.77
C GLY A 541 -17.39 8.33 13.01
N GLU A 542 -16.51 8.45 13.99
CA GLU A 542 -15.74 9.68 14.23
C GLU A 542 -15.01 10.11 12.95
N LEU A 543 -14.91 11.42 12.69
CA LEU A 543 -13.88 11.96 11.81
C LEU A 543 -12.53 11.55 12.42
N ASN A 544 -11.88 10.54 11.87
CA ASN A 544 -10.47 10.34 12.18
C ASN A 544 -9.74 11.60 11.72
N VAL A 545 -9.02 12.24 12.65
CA VAL A 545 -8.00 13.23 12.31
C VAL A 545 -7.14 12.60 11.21
N PRO A 546 -6.81 13.32 10.11
CA PRO A 546 -6.09 12.75 8.99
C PRO A 546 -4.90 11.90 9.45
N LYS A 547 -4.81 10.64 9.01
CA LYS A 547 -3.51 9.97 8.88
C LYS A 547 -2.78 10.59 7.68
N VAL A 548 -2.52 11.90 7.78
CA VAL A 548 -1.91 12.86 6.84
C VAL A 548 -2.50 12.82 5.42
N SER A 549 -3.43 13.71 5.06
CA SER A 549 -3.05 15.09 4.71
C SER A 549 -4.05 16.14 5.18
N MET A 550 -3.51 17.29 5.58
CA MET A 550 -4.27 18.46 5.97
C MET A 550 -4.28 19.47 4.84
N THR A 551 -5.44 20.03 4.55
CA THR A 551 -5.56 21.28 3.82
C THR A 551 -5.71 22.42 4.82
N SER A 552 -4.99 23.52 4.59
CA SER A 552 -5.50 24.84 4.92
C SER A 552 -5.27 25.79 3.74
N LYS A 553 -6.18 26.77 3.65
CA LYS A 553 -6.40 27.69 2.54
C LYS A 553 -5.13 28.45 2.16
N ASP A 554 -4.48 28.02 1.10
CA ASP A 554 -3.97 28.82 -0.02
C ASP A 554 -3.27 27.84 -0.97
N GLY A 555 -3.72 27.82 -2.22
CA GLY A 555 -3.52 26.68 -3.10
C GLY A 555 -2.07 26.32 -3.36
N PHE A 556 -1.69 25.06 -3.10
CA PHE A 556 -0.75 24.25 -3.87
C PHE A 556 -1.09 22.77 -3.65
N ILE A 557 -1.16 22.02 -4.74
CA ILE A 557 -1.47 20.58 -4.78
C ILE A 557 -0.14 19.87 -5.06
N GLY A 558 0.20 18.86 -4.25
CA GLY A 558 1.36 18.01 -4.49
C GLY A 558 1.05 16.58 -4.09
N ALA A 559 0.84 15.72 -5.08
CA ALA A 559 0.77 14.29 -4.88
C ALA A 559 2.13 13.68 -4.62
N THR A 560 2.13 12.65 -3.78
CA THR A 560 3.29 11.81 -3.54
C THR A 560 3.08 10.43 -4.14
N GLU A 561 4.01 10.10 -5.03
CA GLU A 561 4.19 8.87 -5.80
C GLU A 561 4.10 7.58 -4.97
N TYR A 562 3.52 6.57 -5.61
CA TYR A 562 3.22 5.25 -5.08
C TYR A 562 4.28 4.23 -5.52
N ASN A 563 4.85 3.50 -4.55
CA ASN A 563 5.71 2.34 -4.76
C ASN A 563 4.92 1.09 -4.38
N PHE A 564 4.62 0.19 -5.31
CA PHE A 564 4.17 -1.14 -4.89
C PHE A 564 4.26 -2.20 -5.95
N THR A 565 4.29 -3.42 -5.41
CA THR A 565 4.59 -4.79 -5.86
C THR A 565 4.10 -5.17 -7.28
N ASN A 566 4.78 -5.97 -8.13
CA ASN A 566 4.44 -6.38 -9.52
C ASN A 566 3.06 -7.02 -9.63
N ASP A 567 2.39 -6.89 -10.79
CA ASP A 567 2.48 -8.00 -11.75
C ASP A 567 2.06 -7.69 -13.21
N LYS A 568 3.05 -7.79 -14.11
CA LYS A 568 3.12 -8.63 -15.34
C LYS A 568 3.24 -7.95 -16.71
N LEU A 569 4.36 -8.33 -17.35
CA LEU A 569 4.45 -9.00 -18.65
C LEU A 569 3.62 -8.42 -19.81
N HIS A 570 4.32 -7.63 -20.62
CA HIS A 570 4.21 -7.68 -22.08
C HIS A 570 5.42 -8.48 -22.63
N PRO A 571 5.36 -9.03 -23.85
CA PRO A 571 5.35 -10.47 -24.10
C PRO A 571 6.70 -11.00 -24.59
N ASP A 572 7.69 -10.12 -24.72
CA ASP A 572 9.08 -10.43 -25.08
C ASP A 572 10.06 -9.71 -24.12
N GLY A 573 9.52 -9.16 -23.03
CA GLY A 573 10.22 -8.27 -22.10
C GLY A 573 11.13 -9.05 -21.18
N LYS A 574 12.43 -8.91 -21.40
CA LYS A 574 13.45 -9.26 -20.41
C LYS A 574 13.04 -8.54 -19.09
N HIS A 575 12.95 -9.26 -17.97
CA HIS A 575 12.66 -8.68 -16.64
C HIS A 575 13.84 -9.00 -15.72
N VAL A 576 14.27 -8.04 -14.89
CA VAL A 576 15.38 -8.23 -13.93
C VAL A 576 14.79 -8.33 -12.55
N VAL A 577 15.11 -9.41 -11.83
CA VAL A 577 14.92 -9.52 -10.38
C VAL A 577 16.28 -9.26 -9.75
N PHE A 578 16.39 -8.24 -8.90
CA PHE A 578 17.59 -8.01 -8.10
C PHE A 578 17.39 -8.68 -6.73
N GLU A 579 18.18 -9.72 -6.45
CA GLU A 579 18.30 -10.32 -5.11
C GLU A 579 19.19 -9.47 -4.19
#